data_AF-A0A6B3ES11-F1
#
_entry.id   AF-A0A6B3ES11-F1
#
_cell.length_a   1.000
_cell.length_b   1.000
_cell.length_c   1.000
_cell.angle_alpha   90.00
_cell.angle_beta   90.00
_cell.angle_gamma   90.00
#
_symmetry.space_group_name_H-M   'P 1'
#
loop_
_entity.id
_entity.type
_entity.pdbx_description
1 polymer ?
#
loop_
_entity_poly.entity_id
_entity_poly.type
_entity_poly.pdbx_seq_one_letter_code
_entity_poly.pdbx_strand_id
1 'polypeptide(L)' 'IIGPDVSVGENCVLNGARVAESILLEGVTAHSIPDLRRSIVGRFADLSVADHAQPCRLIVGDHARAEVTP' A
#
# COMPACT_ATOMS: atom_id res chain seq x y z
N ILE A 1 3.28 -4.21 9.44
CA ILE A 1 2.54 -3.68 10.62
C ILE A 1 1.22 -3.12 10.14
N ILE A 2 0.12 -3.63 10.70
CA ILE A 2 -1.21 -3.10 10.46
C ILE A 2 -1.57 -2.22 11.65
N GLY A 3 -1.77 -0.94 11.36
CA GLY A 3 -2.20 0.08 12.31
C GLY A 3 -3.72 0.19 12.39
N PRO A 4 -4.24 1.23 13.05
CA PRO A 4 -5.68 1.45 13.19
C PRO A 4 -6.35 1.73 11.84
N ASP A 5 -7.65 1.44 11.79
CA ASP A 5 -8.54 1.81 10.67
C ASP A 5 -8.05 1.29 9.31
N VAL A 6 -7.65 0.03 9.26
CA VAL A 6 -7.24 -0.65 8.03
C VAL A 6 -8.26 -1.72 7.64
N SER A 7 -8.69 -1.69 6.38
CA SER A 7 -9.41 -2.79 5.73
C SER A 7 -8.48 -3.50 4.75
N VAL A 8 -8.39 -4.83 4.87
CA VAL A 8 -7.54 -5.66 4.01
C VAL A 8 -8.41 -6.69 3.29
N GLY A 9 -8.42 -6.64 1.96
CA GLY A 9 -9.09 -7.59 1.10
C GLY A 9 -8.38 -8.95 1.04
N GLU A 10 -9.03 -9.92 0.42
CA GLU A 10 -8.49 -11.27 0.26
C GLU A 10 -7.18 -11.27 -0.54
N ASN A 11 -6.32 -12.25 -0.27
CA ASN A 11 -5.07 -12.50 -1.02
C ASN A 11 -4.07 -11.32 -1.05
N CYS A 12 -4.15 -10.38 -0.10
CA CYS A 12 -3.13 -9.32 0.01
C CYS A 12 -1.81 -9.86 0.55
N VAL A 13 -0.68 -9.36 0.02
CA VAL A 13 0.66 -9.67 0.50
C VAL A 13 1.34 -8.39 0.95
N LEU A 14 1.60 -8.28 2.26
CA LEU A 14 2.21 -7.10 2.87
C LEU A 14 3.54 -7.48 3.51
N ASN A 15 4.65 -7.12 2.86
CA ASN A 15 5.99 -7.42 3.34
C ASN A 15 6.79 -6.13 3.57
N GLY A 16 7.31 -5.96 4.78
CA GLY A 16 8.04 -4.74 5.13
C GLY A 16 7.18 -3.46 5.08
N ALA A 17 5.86 -3.60 5.14
CA ALA A 17 4.91 -2.48 5.01
C ALA A 17 4.36 -2.02 6.38
N ARG A 18 4.22 -0.71 6.59
CA ARG A 18 3.40 -0.13 7.66
C ARG A 18 2.17 0.55 7.05
N VAL A 19 0.98 0.14 7.48
CA VAL A 19 -0.29 0.62 6.90
C VAL A 19 -1.20 1.09 8.03
N ALA A 20 -1.82 2.26 7.90
CA ALA A 20 -2.85 2.76 8.80
C ALA A 20 -3.89 3.58 8.01
N GLU A 21 -5.12 3.74 8.53
CA GLU A 21 -6.14 4.62 7.93
C GLU A 21 -6.34 4.38 6.42
N SER A 22 -6.36 3.11 5.98
CA SER A 22 -6.28 2.77 4.55
C SER A 22 -7.13 1.56 4.17
N ILE A 23 -7.52 1.49 2.90
CA ILE A 23 -8.27 0.37 2.33
C ILE A 23 -7.41 -0.29 1.25
N LEU A 24 -7.09 -1.57 1.42
CA LEU A 24 -6.41 -2.41 0.43
C LEU A 24 -7.41 -3.43 -0.11
N LEU A 25 -7.69 -3.38 -1.42
CA LEU A 25 -8.60 -4.32 -2.06
C LEU A 25 -7.91 -5.66 -2.38
N GLU A 26 -8.66 -6.61 -2.92
CA GLU A 26 -8.19 -7.97 -3.22
C GLU A 26 -6.85 -8.00 -3.97
N GLY A 27 -5.94 -8.88 -3.56
CA GLY A 27 -4.73 -9.20 -4.31
C GLY A 27 -3.65 -8.10 -4.33
N VAL A 28 -3.77 -7.08 -3.47
CA VAL A 28 -2.74 -6.04 -3.36
C VAL A 28 -1.41 -6.62 -2.89
N THR A 29 -0.34 -6.26 -3.58
CA THR A 29 1.03 -6.59 -3.21
C THR A 29 1.74 -5.31 -2.80
N ALA A 30 2.21 -5.24 -1.54
CA ALA A 30 2.94 -4.07 -1.03
C ALA A 30 4.27 -4.48 -0.39
N HIS A 31 5.36 -3.91 -0.92
CA HIS A 31 6.72 -4.22 -0.52
C HIS A 31 7.49 -2.99 -0.08
N SER A 32 8.17 -3.11 1.07
CA SER A 32 9.09 -2.08 1.60
C SER A 32 8.43 -0.71 1.78
N ILE A 33 7.13 -0.67 2.11
CA ILE A 33 6.39 0.59 2.28
C ILE A 33 6.59 1.12 3.70
N PRO A 34 7.39 2.19 3.92
CA PRO A 34 7.74 2.64 5.27
C PRO A 34 6.53 3.19 6.04
N ASP A 35 5.60 3.88 5.36
CA ASP A 35 4.36 4.38 5.97
C ASP A 35 3.30 4.70 4.89
N LEU A 36 2.25 3.87 4.81
CA LEU A 36 1.08 4.09 3.95
C LEU A 36 -0.11 4.53 4.82
N ARG A 37 -0.58 5.77 4.60
CA ARG A 37 -1.72 6.31 5.35
C ARG A 37 -2.73 7.04 4.48
N ARG A 38 -3.99 7.00 4.92
CA ARG A 38 -5.11 7.72 4.29
C ARG A 38 -5.31 7.31 2.83
N SER A 39 -4.97 6.06 2.49
CA SER A 39 -4.84 5.58 1.11
C SER A 39 -5.96 4.61 0.72
N ILE A 40 -6.23 4.53 -0.58
CA ILE A 40 -7.10 3.50 -1.18
C ILE A 40 -6.31 2.84 -2.30
N VAL A 41 -6.18 1.52 -2.23
CA VAL A 41 -5.40 0.73 -3.17
C VAL A 41 -6.30 -0.30 -3.85
N GLY A 42 -6.42 -0.16 -5.16
CA GLY A 42 -7.23 -0.99 -6.04
C GLY A 42 -6.79 -2.45 -6.09
N ARG A 43 -7.65 -3.29 -6.65
CA ARG A 43 -7.45 -4.75 -6.76
C ARG A 43 -6.21 -5.06 -7.58
N PHE A 44 -5.44 -6.05 -7.15
CA PHE A 44 -4.23 -6.53 -7.83
C PHE A 44 -3.19 -5.43 -8.10
N ALA A 45 -3.21 -4.35 -7.31
CA ALA A 45 -2.21 -3.30 -7.43
C ALA A 45 -0.88 -3.74 -6.80
N ASP A 46 0.21 -3.31 -7.43
CA ASP A 46 1.58 -3.59 -6.99
C ASP A 46 2.24 -2.28 -6.54
N LEU A 47 2.61 -2.23 -5.25
CA LEU A 47 3.21 -1.08 -4.60
C LEU A 47 4.63 -1.38 -4.15
N SER A 48 5.57 -0.56 -4.60
CA SER A 48 6.94 -0.57 -4.11
C SER A 48 7.42 0.85 -3.82
N VAL A 49 8.20 0.98 -2.75
CA VAL A 49 8.87 2.23 -2.39
C VAL A 49 10.38 2.01 -2.49
N ALA A 50 11.07 2.94 -3.15
CA ALA A 50 12.53 2.99 -3.14
C ALA A 50 13.04 3.51 -1.78
N ASP A 51 14.23 3.07 -1.38
CA ASP A 51 14.87 3.50 -0.12
C ASP A 51 14.86 5.04 0.01
N HIS A 52 14.49 5.54 1.19
CA HIS A 52 14.38 6.96 1.55
C HIS A 52 13.16 7.75 1.00
N ALA A 53 12.14 7.10 0.42
CA ALA A 53 10.93 7.85 0.05
C ALA A 53 10.20 8.41 1.29
N GLN A 54 9.60 9.59 1.11
CA GLN A 54 8.83 10.25 2.15
C GLN A 54 7.44 9.62 2.31
N PRO A 55 6.81 9.71 3.50
CA PRO A 55 5.43 9.29 3.70
C PRO A 55 4.50 10.02 2.73
N CYS A 56 3.68 9.28 2.00
CA CYS A 56 2.75 9.86 1.02
C CYS A 56 1.38 9.19 1.09
N ARG A 57 0.38 9.93 0.60
CA ARG A 57 -0.97 9.42 0.39
C ARG A 57 -1.09 8.96 -1.05
N LEU A 58 -1.58 7.73 -1.25
CA LEU A 58 -1.77 7.17 -2.58
C LEU A 58 -3.25 6.80 -2.80
N ILE A 59 -3.76 7.15 -3.98
CA ILE A 59 -4.97 6.55 -4.53
C ILE A 59 -4.51 5.80 -5.78
N VAL A 60 -4.58 4.48 -5.72
CA VAL A 60 -4.10 3.60 -6.79
C VAL A 60 -5.29 2.82 -7.33
N GLY A 61 -5.48 2.84 -8.64
CA GLY A 61 -6.56 2.10 -9.31
C GLY A 61 -6.30 0.60 -9.40
N ASP A 62 -7.29 -0.15 -9.87
CA ASP A 62 -7.17 -1.59 -10.09
C ASP A 62 -6.10 -1.91 -11.15
N HIS A 63 -5.33 -2.97 -10.93
CA HIS A 63 -4.23 -3.44 -11.79
C HIS A 63 -3.15 -2.39 -12.07
N ALA A 64 -3.05 -1.36 -11.24
CA ALA A 64 -2.02 -0.35 -11.37
C ALA A 64 -0.73 -0.79 -10.68
N ARG A 65 0.40 -0.41 -11.28
CA ARG A 65 1.71 -0.48 -10.65
C ARG A 65 2.12 0.94 -10.28
N ALA A 66 2.44 1.16 -9.01
CA ALA A 66 2.88 2.45 -8.53
C ALA A 66 4.20 2.30 -7.78
N GLU A 67 5.20 3.05 -8.23
CA GLU A 67 6.50 3.16 -7.59
C GLU A 67 6.67 4.59 -7.08
N VAL A 68 7.05 4.72 -5.81
CA VAL A 68 7.34 6.04 -5.22
C VAL A 68 8.85 6.14 -4.99
N THR A 69 9.44 7.13 -5.63
CA THR A 69 10.86 7.51 -5.52
C THR A 69 10.99 8.92 -4.95
N PRO A 70 12.18 9.33 -4.47
CA PRO A 70 12.45 10.72 -4.11
C PRO A 70 12.12 11.75 -5.21
#